data_AF-A0A1I4CA02-F1
#
_entry.id   AF-A0A1I4CA02-F1
#
_cell.length_a   1.000
_cell.length_b   1.000
_cell.length_c   1.000
_cell.angle_alpha   90.00
_cell.angle_beta   90.00
_cell.angle_gamma   90.00
#
_symmetry.space_group_name_H-M   'P 1'
#
loop_
_entity.id
_entity.type
_entity.pdbx_description
1 polymer ?
#
loop_
_entity_poly.entity_id
_entity_poly.type
_entity_poly.pdbx_seq_one_letter_code
_entity_poly.pdbx_strand_id
1 'polypeptide(L)'
;MRQHIAAWKAAFEGDDQAVLPLLVALASHHAAFSAIVELVRVAPEDDAGRKKLNVLVLDLVATGYWTSAFLTIRRLLDKYELDGRRGVNSLRAIVKDVRKCRERLTRRVFVEDIAGIGYDYVSMKARYEEYARRQSGPFWVPLELRYEDSVRRHVEFDWLSGTSSAARSADDLISESVFDRLETRLAQLDRVAEHATLRHVHAATEASRAGRVLENWGLNDAFDALKLLVQTADLVGRWFCYSGTGNVLPHPNFDQFEFLDLPMFVGDRAVLERCWETFAEECARWPYIENDEL
;
A
#
# COMPACT_ATOMS: atom_id res chain seq x y z
N MET A 1 11.95 -17.69 -14.61
CA MET A 1 11.68 -17.30 -13.22
C MET A 1 12.32 -15.97 -12.86
N ARG A 2 13.63 -15.77 -13.05
CA ARG A 2 14.30 -14.49 -12.74
C ARG A 2 13.59 -13.22 -13.24
N GLN A 3 13.11 -13.19 -14.50
CA GLN A 3 12.37 -12.05 -15.04
C GLN A 3 11.06 -11.77 -14.28
N HIS A 4 10.29 -12.80 -13.94
CA HIS A 4 9.07 -12.65 -13.14
C HIS A 4 9.40 -12.15 -11.73
N ILE A 5 10.42 -12.72 -11.08
CA ILE A 5 10.87 -12.27 -9.75
C ILE A 5 11.28 -10.79 -9.77
N ALA A 6 12.01 -10.36 -10.80
CA ALA A 6 12.37 -8.96 -10.97
C ALA A 6 11.13 -8.06 -11.19
N ALA A 7 10.14 -8.53 -11.97
CA ALA A 7 8.89 -7.81 -12.17
C ALA A 7 8.07 -7.70 -10.87
N TRP A 8 8.01 -8.76 -10.07
CA TRP A 8 7.33 -8.75 -8.76
C TRP A 8 7.99 -7.75 -7.81
N LYS A 9 9.32 -7.76 -7.72
CA LYS A 9 10.09 -6.79 -6.93
C LYS A 9 9.83 -5.36 -7.42
N ALA A 10 9.92 -5.10 -8.73
CA ALA A 10 9.65 -3.77 -9.29
C ALA A 10 8.22 -3.29 -9.01
N ALA A 11 7.22 -4.14 -9.14
CA ALA A 11 5.84 -3.79 -8.82
C ALA A 11 5.59 -3.60 -7.32
N PHE A 12 6.38 -4.26 -6.47
CA PHE A 12 6.26 -4.16 -5.02
C PHE A 12 6.94 -2.92 -4.44
N GLU A 13 8.20 -2.66 -4.82
CA GLU A 13 9.07 -1.65 -4.19
C GLU A 13 9.81 -0.74 -5.20
N GLY A 14 9.43 -0.77 -6.48
CA GLY A 14 10.09 0.00 -7.54
C GLY A 14 9.85 1.51 -7.46
N ASP A 15 9.11 2.04 -8.44
CA ASP A 15 8.86 3.48 -8.54
C ASP A 15 7.71 3.95 -7.62
N ASP A 16 7.35 5.23 -7.73
CA ASP A 16 6.27 5.85 -6.96
C ASP A 16 4.88 5.24 -7.24
N GLN A 17 4.74 4.43 -8.30
CA GLN A 17 3.52 3.70 -8.63
C GLN A 17 3.52 2.28 -8.05
N ALA A 18 4.61 1.82 -7.44
CA ALA A 18 4.71 0.50 -6.81
C ALA A 18 3.85 0.39 -5.54
N VAL A 19 3.58 -0.85 -5.11
CA VAL A 19 2.71 -1.15 -3.96
C VAL A 19 3.19 -0.46 -2.68
N LEU A 20 4.46 -0.59 -2.31
CA LEU A 20 4.99 -0.11 -1.03
C LEU A 20 4.93 1.43 -0.92
N PRO A 21 5.40 2.22 -1.90
CA PRO A 21 5.24 3.68 -1.86
C PRO A 21 3.78 4.14 -1.72
N LEU A 22 2.84 3.46 -2.40
CA LEU A 22 1.41 3.77 -2.27
C LEU A 22 0.87 3.48 -0.86
N LEU A 23 1.34 2.41 -0.20
CA LEU A 23 0.99 2.10 1.18
C LEU A 23 1.55 3.13 2.16
N VAL A 24 2.80 3.55 1.97
CA VAL A 24 3.45 4.58 2.79
C VAL A 24 2.73 5.92 2.66
N ALA A 25 2.35 6.30 1.45
CA ALA A 25 1.56 7.51 1.21
C ALA A 25 0.18 7.41 1.87
N LEU A 26 -0.54 6.29 1.71
CA LEU A 26 -1.84 6.09 2.32
C LEU A 26 -1.77 6.14 3.86
N ALA A 27 -0.75 5.52 4.47
CA ALA A 27 -0.53 5.57 5.91
C ALA A 27 -0.25 7.00 6.40
N SER A 28 0.60 7.74 5.68
CA SER A 28 0.93 9.13 6.01
C SER A 28 -0.29 10.05 5.90
N HIS A 29 -1.06 9.94 4.82
CA HIS A 29 -2.31 10.70 4.64
C HIS A 29 -3.34 10.36 5.71
N HIS A 30 -3.48 9.08 6.07
CA HIS A 30 -4.39 8.64 7.11
C HIS A 30 -4.01 9.20 8.49
N ALA A 31 -2.72 9.18 8.84
CA ALA A 31 -2.23 9.77 10.08
C ALA A 31 -2.47 11.28 10.14
N ALA A 32 -2.14 12.01 9.06
CA ALA A 32 -2.37 13.45 8.98
C ALA A 32 -3.86 13.81 9.07
N PHE A 33 -4.72 13.11 8.32
CA PHE A 33 -6.16 13.38 8.35
C PHE A 33 -6.79 13.01 9.70
N SER A 34 -6.30 11.96 10.37
CA SER A 34 -6.74 11.64 11.73
C SER A 34 -6.40 12.77 12.71
N ALA A 35 -5.21 13.38 12.60
CA ALA A 35 -4.86 14.55 13.39
C ALA A 35 -5.77 15.75 13.09
N ILE A 36 -6.17 15.97 11.82
CA ILE A 36 -7.12 17.01 11.44
C ILE A 36 -8.51 16.75 12.05
N VAL A 37 -8.97 15.50 12.07
CA VAL A 37 -10.25 15.16 12.70
C VAL A 37 -10.22 15.44 14.21
N GLU A 38 -9.12 15.12 14.89
CA GLU A 38 -8.97 15.48 16.30
C GLU A 38 -8.92 17.00 16.50
N LEU A 39 -8.22 17.74 15.63
CA LEU A 39 -8.20 19.21 15.63
C LEU A 39 -9.63 19.77 15.56
N VAL A 40 -10.46 19.24 14.66
CA VAL A 40 -11.88 19.66 14.53
C VAL A 40 -12.66 19.39 15.81
N ARG A 41 -12.44 18.25 16.47
CA ARG A 41 -13.14 17.89 17.71
C ARG A 41 -12.83 18.85 18.86
N VAL A 42 -11.54 19.17 19.04
CA VAL A 42 -11.06 20.01 20.15
C VAL A 42 -11.11 21.51 19.86
N ALA A 43 -11.42 21.91 18.62
CA ALA A 43 -11.47 23.31 18.25
C ALA A 43 -12.50 24.10 19.05
N PRO A 44 -12.17 25.36 19.40
CA PRO A 44 -13.06 26.22 20.16
C PRO A 44 -14.32 26.56 19.35
N GLU A 45 -15.41 26.77 20.07
CA GLU A 45 -16.70 27.17 19.49
C GLU A 45 -16.91 28.68 19.60
N ASP A 46 -17.73 29.23 18.71
CA ASP A 46 -18.31 30.56 18.85
C ASP A 46 -19.59 30.53 19.70
N ASP A 47 -20.17 31.71 19.93
CA ASP A 47 -21.38 31.85 20.76
C ASP A 47 -22.61 31.11 20.19
N ALA A 48 -22.54 30.69 18.92
CA ALA A 48 -23.58 29.90 18.25
C ALA A 48 -23.24 28.39 18.23
N GLY A 49 -22.19 27.95 18.92
CA GLY A 49 -21.75 26.55 18.96
C GLY A 49 -21.03 26.07 17.70
N ARG A 50 -20.62 26.97 16.79
CA ARG A 50 -19.90 26.61 15.56
C ARG A 50 -18.41 26.54 15.83
N LYS A 51 -17.74 25.52 15.31
CA LYS A 51 -16.28 25.41 15.37
C LYS A 51 -15.62 26.61 14.68
N LYS A 52 -14.69 27.28 15.36
CA LYS A 52 -13.92 28.42 14.84
C LYS A 52 -12.82 27.96 13.87
N LEU A 53 -13.23 27.33 12.79
CA LEU A 53 -12.35 26.78 11.75
C LEU A 53 -12.83 27.23 10.37
N ASN A 54 -11.91 27.25 9.40
CA ASN A 54 -12.26 27.55 8.02
C ASN A 54 -12.89 26.31 7.35
N VAL A 55 -14.22 26.33 7.20
CA VAL A 55 -14.98 25.21 6.63
C VAL A 55 -14.57 24.91 5.18
N LEU A 56 -14.33 25.93 4.35
CA LEU A 56 -13.93 25.74 2.95
C LEU A 56 -12.65 24.91 2.83
N VAL A 57 -11.64 25.22 3.66
CA VAL A 57 -10.37 24.48 3.66
C VAL A 57 -10.55 23.07 4.22
N LEU A 58 -11.32 22.92 5.30
CA LEU A 58 -11.59 21.60 5.88
C LEU A 58 -12.34 20.68 4.91
N ASP A 59 -13.34 21.20 4.19
CA ASP A 59 -14.10 20.44 3.20
C ASP A 59 -13.23 20.01 2.02
N LEU A 60 -12.33 20.89 1.56
CA LEU A 60 -11.36 20.56 0.52
C LEU A 60 -10.42 19.45 0.97
N VAL A 61 -9.87 19.54 2.19
CA VAL A 61 -8.96 18.53 2.75
C VAL A 61 -9.68 17.20 2.97
N ALA A 62 -10.90 17.22 3.54
CA ALA A 62 -11.69 16.02 3.75
C ALA A 62 -12.02 15.33 2.42
N THR A 63 -12.47 16.10 1.43
CA THR A 63 -12.79 15.58 0.09
C THR A 63 -11.54 15.00 -0.59
N GLY A 64 -10.42 15.71 -0.51
CA GLY A 64 -9.13 15.27 -1.05
C GLY A 64 -8.65 13.97 -0.41
N TYR A 65 -8.68 13.89 0.92
CA TYR A 65 -8.32 12.68 1.66
C TYR A 65 -9.18 11.49 1.25
N TRP A 66 -10.52 11.62 1.29
CA TRP A 66 -11.40 10.50 0.98
C TRP A 66 -11.23 10.02 -0.46
N THR A 67 -11.19 10.95 -1.41
CA THR A 67 -10.97 10.63 -2.83
C THR A 67 -9.63 9.90 -3.01
N SER A 68 -8.56 10.42 -2.41
CA SER A 68 -7.23 9.81 -2.48
C SER A 68 -7.19 8.42 -1.85
N ALA A 69 -7.81 8.23 -0.67
CA ALA A 69 -7.86 6.96 0.02
C ALA A 69 -8.58 5.90 -0.82
N PHE A 70 -9.77 6.22 -1.34
CA PHE A 70 -10.55 5.32 -2.19
C PHE A 70 -9.80 4.94 -3.48
N LEU A 71 -9.21 5.92 -4.16
CA LEU A 71 -8.44 5.66 -5.39
C LEU A 71 -7.19 4.83 -5.12
N THR A 72 -6.48 5.07 -4.02
CA THR A 72 -5.29 4.30 -3.66
C THR A 72 -5.63 2.85 -3.35
N ILE A 73 -6.69 2.61 -2.55
CA ILE A 73 -7.19 1.25 -2.28
C ILE A 73 -7.57 0.55 -3.58
N ARG A 74 -8.32 1.23 -4.48
CA ARG A 74 -8.68 0.67 -5.79
C ARG A 74 -7.45 0.27 -6.61
N ARG A 75 -6.43 1.14 -6.69
CA ARG A 75 -5.20 0.89 -7.45
C ARG A 75 -4.45 -0.34 -6.91
N LEU A 76 -4.33 -0.46 -5.59
CA LEU A 76 -3.68 -1.61 -4.94
C LEU A 76 -4.44 -2.94 -5.14
N LEU A 77 -5.73 -2.87 -5.51
CA LEU A 77 -6.60 -4.01 -5.75
C LEU A 77 -6.91 -4.28 -7.23
N ASP A 78 -6.26 -3.55 -8.14
CA ASP A 78 -6.55 -3.65 -9.56
C ASP A 78 -6.30 -5.09 -10.08
N LYS A 79 -7.19 -5.59 -10.94
CA LYS A 79 -7.24 -6.98 -11.42
C LYS A 79 -6.57 -7.17 -12.79
N TYR A 80 -6.05 -6.10 -13.40
CA TYR A 80 -5.27 -6.19 -14.64
C TYR A 80 -4.01 -7.05 -14.45
N GLU A 81 -3.40 -7.42 -15.56
CA GLU A 81 -2.16 -8.18 -15.56
C GLU A 81 -1.00 -7.33 -15.02
N LEU A 82 0.05 -8.01 -14.55
CA LEU A 82 1.26 -7.33 -14.12
C LEU A 82 2.03 -6.76 -15.32
N ASP A 83 1.93 -7.42 -16.48
CA ASP A 83 2.68 -7.10 -17.69
C ASP A 83 1.82 -6.51 -18.82
N GLY A 84 2.51 -6.02 -19.85
CA GLY A 84 1.90 -5.47 -21.06
C GLY A 84 1.51 -3.99 -20.95
N ARG A 85 0.91 -3.47 -22.03
CA ARG A 85 0.56 -2.03 -22.18
C ARG A 85 -0.46 -1.53 -21.15
N ARG A 86 -1.20 -2.44 -20.51
CA ARG A 86 -2.16 -2.17 -19.43
C ARG A 86 -1.74 -2.83 -18.11
N GLY A 87 -0.43 -3.08 -17.96
CA GLY A 87 0.14 -3.64 -16.74
C GLY A 87 -0.11 -2.74 -15.54
N VAL A 88 -0.36 -3.31 -14.37
CA VAL A 88 -0.60 -2.57 -13.13
C VAL A 88 0.25 -3.09 -11.97
N ASN A 89 0.75 -2.16 -11.16
CA ASN A 89 1.46 -2.45 -9.92
C ASN A 89 0.46 -2.58 -8.77
N SER A 90 -0.23 -3.72 -8.70
CA SER A 90 -1.21 -4.02 -7.65
C SER A 90 -0.86 -5.30 -6.91
N LEU A 91 -1.36 -5.45 -5.67
CA LEU A 91 -1.20 -6.68 -4.90
C LEU A 91 -1.82 -7.87 -5.63
N ARG A 92 -2.99 -7.66 -6.24
CA ARG A 92 -3.67 -8.70 -7.02
C ARG A 92 -2.92 -9.10 -8.28
N ALA A 93 -2.35 -8.15 -9.01
CA ALA A 93 -1.58 -8.44 -10.22
C ALA A 93 -0.34 -9.28 -9.89
N ILE A 94 0.37 -8.95 -8.81
CA ILE A 94 1.51 -9.75 -8.31
C ILE A 94 1.03 -11.15 -7.93
N VAL A 95 0.00 -11.28 -7.09
CA VAL A 95 -0.53 -12.59 -6.65
C VAL A 95 -0.97 -13.45 -7.84
N LYS A 96 -1.64 -12.85 -8.83
CA LYS A 96 -2.09 -13.52 -10.05
C LYS A 96 -0.92 -14.02 -10.89
N ASP A 97 0.12 -13.21 -11.10
CA ASP A 97 1.29 -13.62 -11.88
C ASP A 97 2.11 -14.71 -11.16
N VAL A 98 2.28 -14.59 -9.84
CA VAL A 98 2.91 -15.63 -9.02
C VAL A 98 2.13 -16.95 -9.12
N ARG A 99 0.79 -16.89 -9.04
CA ARG A 99 -0.07 -18.06 -9.17
C ARG A 99 0.07 -18.71 -10.55
N LYS A 100 0.12 -17.93 -11.64
CA LYS A 100 0.39 -18.43 -13.00
C LYS A 100 1.75 -19.11 -13.12
N CYS A 101 2.75 -18.63 -12.37
CA CYS A 101 4.09 -19.20 -12.37
C CYS A 101 4.29 -20.34 -11.34
N ARG A 102 3.24 -20.75 -10.63
CA ARG A 102 3.32 -21.66 -9.47
C ARG A 102 4.09 -22.95 -9.76
N GLU A 103 3.86 -23.59 -10.91
CA GLU A 103 4.52 -24.86 -11.28
C GLU A 103 6.05 -24.74 -11.39
N ARG A 104 6.55 -23.52 -11.59
CA ARG A 104 7.98 -23.20 -11.69
C ARG A 104 8.53 -22.59 -10.41
N LEU A 105 7.67 -22.29 -9.44
CA LEU A 105 8.02 -21.70 -8.15
C LEU A 105 8.24 -22.80 -7.11
N THR A 106 9.32 -23.56 -7.30
CA THR A 106 9.72 -24.62 -6.38
C THR A 106 10.37 -24.05 -5.12
N ARG A 107 10.51 -24.88 -4.07
CA ARG A 107 11.28 -24.54 -2.86
C ARG A 107 12.67 -24.03 -3.20
N ARG A 108 13.35 -24.66 -4.16
CA ARG A 108 14.68 -24.23 -4.60
C ARG A 108 14.67 -22.81 -5.16
N VAL A 109 13.73 -22.50 -6.04
CA VAL A 109 13.55 -21.14 -6.60
C VAL A 109 13.23 -20.13 -5.49
N PHE A 110 12.40 -20.51 -4.52
CA PHE A 110 12.00 -19.64 -3.41
C PHE A 110 13.16 -19.27 -2.46
N VAL A 111 14.10 -20.18 -2.27
CA VAL A 111 15.29 -19.97 -1.42
C VAL A 111 16.41 -19.31 -2.23
N GLU A 112 16.76 -19.84 -3.40
CA GLU A 112 17.91 -19.37 -4.17
C GLU A 112 17.59 -18.13 -5.02
N ASP A 113 16.56 -18.19 -5.88
CA ASP A 113 16.32 -17.14 -6.87
C ASP A 113 15.57 -15.92 -6.27
N ILE A 114 14.61 -16.16 -5.36
CA ILE A 114 13.84 -15.07 -4.73
C ILE A 114 14.67 -14.39 -3.63
N ALA A 115 15.22 -15.18 -2.71
CA ALA A 115 15.93 -14.68 -1.54
C ALA A 115 17.43 -14.48 -1.76
N GLY A 116 18.03 -15.06 -2.82
CA GLY A 116 19.45 -14.87 -3.10
C GLY A 116 20.36 -15.60 -2.10
N ILE A 117 19.87 -16.63 -1.41
CA ILE A 117 20.59 -17.35 -0.37
C ILE A 117 20.81 -18.82 -0.74
N GLY A 118 21.80 -19.47 -0.12
CA GLY A 118 22.11 -20.87 -0.41
C GLY A 118 21.02 -21.84 0.06
N TYR A 119 20.66 -22.81 -0.79
CA TYR A 119 19.66 -23.83 -0.47
C TYR A 119 20.12 -24.81 0.62
N ASP A 120 21.34 -25.32 0.54
CA ASP A 120 21.86 -26.31 1.49
C ASP A 120 22.35 -25.65 2.78
N TYR A 121 21.41 -25.35 3.68
CA TYR A 121 21.72 -24.78 4.99
C TYR A 121 22.52 -25.73 5.89
N VAL A 122 22.52 -27.04 5.63
CA VAL A 122 23.28 -28.01 6.46
C VAL A 122 24.76 -27.86 6.19
N SER A 123 25.15 -27.79 4.92
CA SER A 123 26.53 -27.50 4.51
C SER A 123 26.97 -26.11 4.97
N MET A 124 26.10 -25.09 4.84
CA MET A 124 26.39 -23.74 5.34
C MET A 124 26.60 -23.73 6.87
N LYS A 125 25.77 -24.45 7.63
CA LYS A 125 25.89 -24.57 9.08
C LYS A 125 27.21 -25.23 9.49
N ALA A 126 27.61 -26.31 8.82
CA ALA A 126 28.89 -26.97 9.10
C ALA A 126 30.08 -26.02 8.88
N ARG A 127 30.06 -25.22 7.80
CA ARG A 127 31.08 -24.20 7.52
C ARG A 127 31.07 -23.08 8.57
N TYR A 128 29.89 -22.66 9.01
CA TYR A 128 29.74 -21.71 10.11
C TYR A 128 30.34 -22.25 11.41
N GLU A 129 30.05 -23.50 11.78
CA GLU A 129 30.57 -24.12 13.00
C GLU A 129 32.10 -24.29 12.97
N GLU A 130 32.68 -24.56 11.80
CA GLU A 130 34.13 -24.55 11.62
C GLU A 130 34.72 -23.14 11.79
N TYR A 131 34.09 -22.14 11.18
CA TYR A 131 34.50 -20.73 11.32
C TYR A 131 34.44 -20.27 12.77
N ALA A 132 33.33 -20.52 13.45
CA ALA A 132 33.07 -20.12 14.84
C ALA A 132 34.08 -20.75 15.81
N ARG A 133 34.46 -22.01 15.62
CA ARG A 133 35.48 -22.70 16.45
C ARG A 133 36.87 -22.05 16.37
N ARG A 134 37.16 -21.28 15.32
CA ARG A 134 38.43 -20.56 15.14
C ARG A 134 38.42 -19.15 15.74
N GLN A 135 37.26 -18.68 16.21
CA GLN A 135 37.12 -17.35 16.79
C GLN A 135 37.26 -17.39 18.31
N SER A 136 37.66 -16.26 18.89
CA SER A 136 37.69 -16.05 20.34
C SER A 136 36.88 -14.79 20.70
N GLY A 137 35.99 -14.88 21.68
CA GLY A 137 35.12 -13.77 22.06
C GLY A 137 34.00 -13.49 21.04
N PRO A 138 33.32 -12.34 21.12
CA PRO A 138 32.33 -11.93 20.12
C PRO A 138 33.00 -11.73 18.75
N PHE A 139 32.39 -12.27 17.69
CA PHE A 139 32.92 -12.18 16.34
C PHE A 139 31.84 -11.82 15.32
N TRP A 140 32.26 -11.24 14.22
CA TRP A 140 31.38 -10.98 13.08
C TRP A 140 31.29 -12.21 12.18
N VAL A 141 30.08 -12.51 11.70
CA VAL A 141 29.80 -13.64 10.81
C VAL A 141 29.67 -13.16 9.36
N PRO A 142 30.53 -13.65 8.45
CA PRO A 142 30.39 -13.44 7.01
C PRO A 142 29.01 -13.84 6.48
N LEU A 143 28.45 -13.05 5.57
CA LEU A 143 27.08 -13.22 5.06
C LEU A 143 26.87 -14.63 4.45
N GLU A 144 27.92 -15.16 3.83
CA GLU A 144 28.00 -16.45 3.15
C GLU A 144 27.95 -17.63 4.12
N LEU A 145 28.19 -17.37 5.41
CA LEU A 145 28.13 -18.33 6.51
C LEU A 145 26.87 -18.18 7.36
N ARG A 146 26.01 -17.19 7.08
CA ARG A 146 24.73 -16.99 7.79
C ARG A 146 23.67 -17.98 7.28
N TYR A 147 23.70 -19.18 7.83
CA TYR A 147 22.79 -20.26 7.44
C TYR A 147 21.37 -20.07 7.99
N GLU A 148 21.19 -19.21 9.00
CA GLU A 148 19.94 -18.98 9.71
C GLU A 148 18.84 -18.45 8.79
N ASP A 149 19.21 -17.60 7.84
CA ASP A 149 18.26 -17.06 6.85
C ASP A 149 17.73 -18.17 5.93
N SER A 150 18.59 -19.10 5.53
CA SER A 150 18.18 -20.26 4.74
C SER A 150 17.26 -21.17 5.56
N VAL A 151 17.61 -21.47 6.81
CA VAL A 151 16.74 -22.23 7.74
C VAL A 151 15.36 -21.59 7.83
N ARG A 152 15.29 -20.28 8.05
CA ARG A 152 14.02 -19.54 8.15
C ARG A 152 13.20 -19.64 6.87
N ARG A 153 13.83 -19.51 5.69
CA ARG A 153 13.15 -19.65 4.39
C ARG A 153 12.63 -21.05 4.14
N HIS A 154 13.36 -22.08 4.56
CA HIS A 154 12.86 -23.46 4.49
C HIS A 154 11.64 -23.69 5.39
N VAL A 155 11.67 -23.18 6.63
CA VAL A 155 10.54 -23.27 7.57
C VAL A 155 9.33 -22.51 7.06
N GLU A 156 9.54 -21.34 6.46
CA GLU A 156 8.47 -20.58 5.83
C GLU A 156 7.85 -21.33 4.64
N PHE A 157 8.69 -21.96 3.80
CA PHE A 157 8.19 -22.73 2.67
C PHE A 157 7.43 -23.98 3.11
N ASP A 158 7.78 -24.61 4.23
CA ASP A 158 7.01 -25.73 4.80
C ASP A 158 5.55 -25.35 5.04
N TRP A 159 5.31 -24.12 5.54
CA TRP A 159 3.95 -23.61 5.73
C TRP A 159 3.26 -23.34 4.38
N LEU A 160 4.00 -22.80 3.40
CA LEU A 160 3.47 -22.50 2.07
C LEU A 160 3.11 -23.74 1.26
N SER A 161 3.92 -24.80 1.33
CA SER A 161 3.68 -26.06 0.62
C SER A 161 2.80 -27.03 1.39
N GLY A 162 2.77 -26.92 2.72
CA GLY A 162 2.17 -27.92 3.62
C GLY A 162 3.07 -29.14 3.85
N THR A 163 4.34 -29.08 3.45
CA THR A 163 5.31 -30.18 3.61
C THR A 163 5.98 -30.10 4.98
N SER A 164 6.15 -31.23 5.67
CA SER A 164 6.88 -31.27 6.94
C SER A 164 8.40 -31.16 6.73
N SER A 165 9.13 -30.78 7.77
CA SER A 165 10.60 -30.66 7.72
C SER A 165 11.32 -31.96 7.35
N ALA A 166 10.70 -33.12 7.64
CA ALA A 166 11.26 -34.43 7.34
C ALA A 166 11.02 -34.89 5.88
N ALA A 167 10.09 -34.26 5.17
CA ALA A 167 9.68 -34.65 3.82
C ALA A 167 10.01 -33.60 2.76
N ARG A 168 10.87 -32.62 3.07
CA ARG A 168 11.22 -31.51 2.18
C ARG A 168 11.85 -32.00 0.89
N SER A 169 11.39 -31.46 -0.23
CA SER A 169 12.03 -31.61 -1.54
C SER A 169 12.34 -30.25 -2.16
N ALA A 170 13.39 -30.21 -2.99
CA ALA A 170 13.74 -29.04 -3.79
C ALA A 170 12.61 -28.63 -4.75
N ASP A 171 11.79 -29.60 -5.16
CA ASP A 171 10.69 -29.46 -6.11
C ASP A 171 9.32 -29.26 -5.43
N ASP A 172 9.27 -29.12 -4.10
CA ASP A 172 8.02 -28.81 -3.40
C ASP A 172 7.41 -27.53 -3.98
N LEU A 173 6.09 -27.53 -4.18
CA LEU A 173 5.34 -26.41 -4.71
C LEU A 173 4.50 -25.75 -3.61
N ILE A 174 4.29 -24.44 -3.72
CA ILE A 174 3.35 -23.70 -2.86
C ILE A 174 1.93 -24.25 -3.05
N SER A 175 1.15 -24.39 -1.99
CA SER A 175 -0.24 -24.86 -2.06
C SER A 175 -1.14 -23.82 -2.74
N GLU A 176 -2.07 -24.26 -3.60
CA GLU A 176 -3.10 -23.39 -4.21
C GLU A 176 -3.89 -22.60 -3.17
N SER A 177 -4.13 -23.22 -2.00
CA SER A 177 -4.86 -22.61 -0.90
C SER A 177 -4.21 -21.33 -0.35
N VAL A 178 -2.90 -21.15 -0.53
CA VAL A 178 -2.21 -19.90 -0.15
C VAL A 178 -2.70 -18.75 -1.00
N PHE A 179 -2.84 -18.96 -2.31
CA PHE A 179 -3.33 -17.94 -3.24
C PHE A 179 -4.80 -17.63 -2.98
N ASP A 180 -5.62 -18.65 -2.70
CA ASP A 180 -7.04 -18.46 -2.37
C ASP A 180 -7.21 -17.67 -1.07
N ARG A 181 -6.35 -17.88 -0.08
CA ARG A 181 -6.31 -17.08 1.16
C ARG A 181 -5.93 -15.63 0.90
N LEU A 182 -4.92 -15.37 0.07
CA LEU A 182 -4.53 -14.01 -0.30
C LEU A 182 -5.67 -13.29 -1.05
N GLU A 183 -6.29 -13.96 -2.03
CA GLU A 183 -7.42 -13.38 -2.75
C GLU A 183 -8.63 -13.14 -1.83
N THR A 184 -8.93 -14.07 -0.92
CA THR A 184 -10.00 -13.90 0.08
C THR A 184 -9.75 -12.69 0.97
N ARG A 185 -8.50 -12.39 1.32
CA ARG A 185 -8.15 -11.16 2.06
C ARG A 185 -8.40 -9.93 1.21
N LEU A 186 -7.89 -9.88 -0.02
CA LEU A 186 -8.02 -8.73 -0.91
C LEU A 186 -9.49 -8.47 -1.30
N ALA A 187 -10.30 -9.53 -1.45
CA ALA A 187 -11.72 -9.45 -1.77
C ALA A 187 -12.57 -8.76 -0.68
N GLN A 188 -12.09 -8.70 0.57
CA GLN A 188 -12.77 -7.94 1.63
C GLN A 188 -12.88 -6.44 1.31
N LEU A 189 -12.00 -5.94 0.43
CA LEU A 189 -11.95 -4.54 0.01
C LEU A 189 -12.59 -4.29 -1.36
N ASP A 190 -13.21 -5.30 -1.99
CA ASP A 190 -13.81 -5.13 -3.33
C ASP A 190 -14.90 -4.07 -3.35
N ARG A 191 -15.72 -4.00 -2.30
CA ARG A 191 -16.75 -2.95 -2.18
C ARG A 191 -16.16 -1.54 -2.16
N VAL A 192 -14.95 -1.39 -1.60
CA VAL A 192 -14.21 -0.12 -1.56
C VAL A 192 -13.71 0.26 -2.96
N ALA A 193 -13.10 -0.71 -3.65
CA ALA A 193 -12.62 -0.51 -5.02
C ALA A 193 -13.77 -0.20 -5.99
N GLU A 194 -14.90 -0.90 -5.87
CA GLU A 194 -16.10 -0.70 -6.67
C GLU A 194 -16.68 0.71 -6.46
N HIS A 195 -16.85 1.11 -5.19
CA HIS A 195 -17.30 2.45 -4.84
C HIS A 195 -16.40 3.53 -5.44
N ALA A 196 -15.09 3.37 -5.31
CA ALA A 196 -14.12 4.30 -5.86
C ALA A 196 -14.31 4.48 -7.37
N THR A 197 -14.51 3.38 -8.10
CA THR A 197 -14.76 3.46 -9.54
C THR A 197 -16.07 4.14 -9.89
N LEU A 198 -17.15 3.85 -9.17
CA LEU A 198 -18.47 4.44 -9.45
C LEU A 198 -18.57 5.91 -9.09
N ARG A 199 -17.80 6.40 -8.11
CA ARG A 199 -17.93 7.75 -7.54
C ARG A 199 -16.80 8.70 -7.91
N HIS A 200 -15.59 8.18 -8.14
CA HIS A 200 -14.40 9.01 -8.33
C HIS A 200 -13.72 8.79 -9.68
N VAL A 201 -13.82 7.59 -10.26
CA VAL A 201 -13.22 7.30 -11.58
C VAL A 201 -14.21 7.55 -12.72
N HIS A 202 -15.48 7.22 -12.49
CA HIS A 202 -16.55 7.41 -13.47
C HIS A 202 -17.65 8.30 -12.92
N ALA A 203 -18.25 9.12 -13.78
CA ALA A 203 -19.51 9.79 -13.51
C ALA A 203 -20.68 8.80 -13.69
N ALA A 204 -20.69 7.73 -12.89
CA ALA A 204 -21.70 6.67 -13.03
C ALA A 204 -23.10 7.24 -12.84
N THR A 205 -24.06 6.80 -13.65
CA THR A 205 -25.47 7.23 -13.53
C THR A 205 -26.05 6.83 -12.17
N GLU A 206 -27.13 7.49 -11.75
CA GLU A 206 -27.82 7.14 -10.51
C GLU A 206 -28.24 5.66 -10.47
N ALA A 207 -28.78 5.14 -11.58
CA ALA A 207 -29.12 3.74 -11.74
C ALA A 207 -27.93 2.80 -11.53
N SER A 208 -26.72 3.19 -11.98
CA SER A 208 -25.49 2.40 -11.79
C SER A 208 -24.96 2.44 -10.34
N ARG A 209 -25.39 3.41 -9.53
CA ARG A 209 -24.97 3.57 -8.12
C ARG A 209 -25.95 2.91 -7.14
N ALA A 210 -27.20 2.68 -7.54
CA ALA A 210 -28.24 2.12 -6.70
C ALA A 210 -27.81 0.77 -6.07
N GLY A 211 -27.95 0.65 -4.74
CA GLY A 211 -27.58 -0.55 -3.98
C GLY A 211 -26.07 -0.81 -3.82
N ARG A 212 -25.20 0.09 -4.32
CA ARG A 212 -23.72 -0.04 -4.28
C ARG A 212 -23.04 1.07 -3.48
N VAL A 213 -23.75 1.60 -2.49
CA VAL A 213 -23.24 2.66 -1.60
C VAL A 213 -22.44 2.01 -0.46
N LEU A 214 -21.31 2.64 -0.12
CA LEU A 214 -20.62 2.37 1.14
C LEU A 214 -21.29 3.22 2.21
N GLU A 215 -22.29 2.64 2.86
CA GLU A 215 -22.94 3.28 3.99
C GLU A 215 -22.01 3.24 5.21
N ASN A 216 -21.93 4.35 5.94
CA ASN A 216 -21.19 4.48 7.20
C ASN A 216 -19.67 4.25 7.12
N TRP A 217 -19.05 4.45 5.95
CA TRP A 217 -17.58 4.40 5.83
C TRP A 217 -16.94 5.59 6.55
N GLY A 218 -16.17 5.30 7.60
CA GLY A 218 -15.48 6.29 8.43
C GLY A 218 -13.98 6.05 8.53
N LEU A 219 -13.34 6.82 9.43
CA LEU A 219 -11.89 6.75 9.67
C LEU A 219 -11.44 5.34 10.09
N ASN A 220 -12.21 4.67 10.94
CA ASN A 220 -11.88 3.32 11.41
C ASN A 220 -11.90 2.30 10.26
N ASP A 221 -12.88 2.39 9.35
CA ASP A 221 -12.95 1.50 8.19
C ASP A 221 -11.76 1.73 7.23
N ALA A 222 -11.36 2.99 7.05
CA ALA A 222 -10.16 3.33 6.29
C ALA A 222 -8.88 2.80 6.94
N PHE A 223 -8.78 2.88 8.27
CA PHE A 223 -7.68 2.30 9.02
C PHE A 223 -7.63 0.78 8.88
N ASP A 224 -8.76 0.10 9.01
CA ASP A 224 -8.85 -1.36 8.88
C ASP A 224 -8.51 -1.81 7.45
N ALA A 225 -8.94 -1.06 6.44
CA ALA A 225 -8.54 -1.31 5.06
C ALA A 225 -7.03 -1.13 4.83
N LEU A 226 -6.44 -0.05 5.34
CA LEU A 226 -4.99 0.17 5.31
C LEU A 226 -4.26 -0.99 6.01
N LYS A 227 -4.69 -1.37 7.21
CA LYS A 227 -4.12 -2.48 7.97
C LYS A 227 -4.19 -3.79 7.19
N LEU A 228 -5.34 -4.11 6.57
CA LEU A 228 -5.49 -5.31 5.76
C LEU A 228 -4.53 -5.30 4.57
N LEU A 229 -4.42 -4.16 3.87
CA LEU A 229 -3.52 -3.99 2.73
C LEU A 229 -2.05 -4.15 3.15
N VAL A 230 -1.62 -3.48 4.22
CA VAL A 230 -0.25 -3.54 4.74
C VAL A 230 0.11 -4.96 5.16
N GLN A 231 -0.76 -5.64 5.90
CA GLN A 231 -0.53 -7.04 6.29
C GLN A 231 -0.45 -7.96 5.07
N THR A 232 -1.34 -7.77 4.09
CA THR A 232 -1.34 -8.62 2.88
C THR A 232 -0.13 -8.34 2.00
N ALA A 233 0.29 -7.07 1.90
CA ALA A 233 1.52 -6.66 1.23
C ALA A 233 2.76 -7.21 1.92
N ASP A 234 2.81 -7.26 3.26
CA ASP A 234 3.92 -7.87 3.98
C ASP A 234 4.05 -9.36 3.66
N LEU A 235 2.93 -10.08 3.61
CA LEU A 235 2.93 -11.49 3.17
C LEU A 235 3.46 -11.64 1.73
N VAL A 236 2.92 -10.84 0.79
CA VAL A 236 3.30 -10.87 -0.63
C VAL A 236 4.78 -10.52 -0.83
N GLY A 237 5.24 -9.43 -0.20
CA GLY A 237 6.62 -8.96 -0.25
C GLY A 237 7.57 -10.00 0.32
N ARG A 238 7.25 -10.55 1.50
CA ARG A 238 8.11 -11.53 2.17
C ARG A 238 8.20 -12.84 1.40
N TRP A 239 7.09 -13.33 0.87
CA TRP A 239 7.06 -14.60 0.15
C TRP A 239 7.67 -14.50 -1.24
N PHE A 240 7.29 -13.49 -2.01
CA PHE A 240 7.57 -13.46 -3.45
C PHE A 240 8.63 -12.45 -3.86
N CYS A 241 8.92 -11.46 -3.02
CA CYS A 241 9.91 -10.41 -3.29
C CYS A 241 11.12 -10.46 -2.36
N TYR A 242 11.12 -11.29 -1.31
CA TYR A 242 12.12 -11.24 -0.23
C TYR A 242 12.35 -9.82 0.30
N SER A 243 11.25 -9.09 0.40
CA SER A 243 11.17 -7.73 0.94
C SER A 243 10.07 -7.70 2.00
N GLY A 244 9.93 -6.60 2.73
CA GLY A 244 8.87 -6.42 3.73
C GLY A 244 8.28 -5.03 3.61
N THR A 245 7.15 -4.80 4.24
CA THR A 245 6.59 -3.43 4.30
C THR A 245 7.32 -2.57 5.32
N GLY A 246 8.00 -3.18 6.30
CA GLY A 246 8.66 -2.46 7.38
C GLY A 246 7.66 -1.61 8.17
N ASN A 247 8.10 -0.46 8.65
CA ASN A 247 7.20 0.54 9.19
C ASN A 247 6.67 1.42 8.06
N VAL A 248 5.39 1.28 7.72
CA VAL A 248 4.74 2.04 6.65
C VAL A 248 4.47 3.50 7.02
N LEU A 249 4.52 3.85 8.31
CA LEU A 249 4.45 5.23 8.77
C LEU A 249 5.87 5.68 9.15
N PRO A 250 6.60 6.39 8.27
CA PRO A 250 7.95 6.82 8.55
C PRO A 250 7.96 7.75 9.78
N HIS A 251 9.02 7.66 10.59
CA HIS A 251 9.23 8.60 11.67
C HIS A 251 9.58 9.98 11.06
N PRO A 252 8.81 11.04 11.34
CA PRO A 252 9.15 12.38 10.89
C PRO A 252 10.51 12.81 11.46
N ASN A 253 11.37 13.41 10.63
CA ASN A 253 12.63 14.03 11.09
C ASN A 253 12.45 15.52 11.42
N PHE A 254 11.20 15.97 11.56
CA PHE A 254 10.76 17.33 11.82
C PHE A 254 9.55 17.31 12.77
N ASP A 255 9.19 18.45 13.36
CA ASP A 255 7.94 18.56 14.12
C ASP A 255 6.77 18.62 13.14
N GLN A 256 6.05 17.52 12.99
CA GLN A 256 4.90 17.44 12.08
C GLN A 256 3.72 18.35 12.47
N PHE A 257 3.77 18.96 13.67
CA PHE A 257 2.77 19.89 14.18
C PHE A 257 3.29 21.33 14.25
N GLU A 258 4.49 21.61 13.73
CA GLU A 258 5.03 22.96 13.66
C GLU A 258 4.01 23.91 12.99
N PHE A 259 3.78 25.07 13.62
CA PHE A 259 2.84 26.12 13.20
C PHE A 259 1.34 25.78 13.25
N LEU A 260 0.92 24.61 13.75
CA LEU A 260 -0.51 24.31 13.91
C LEU A 260 -1.21 25.18 14.96
N ASP A 261 -0.45 25.83 15.84
CA ASP A 261 -0.92 26.79 16.84
C ASP A 261 -1.16 28.20 16.29
N LEU A 262 -0.68 28.48 15.06
CA LEU A 262 -0.85 29.78 14.42
C LEU A 262 -2.14 29.84 13.58
N PRO A 263 -2.73 31.03 13.39
CA PRO A 263 -3.81 31.18 12.42
C PRO A 263 -3.33 30.78 11.02
N MET A 264 -4.17 30.03 10.30
CA MET A 264 -3.89 29.57 8.92
C MET A 264 -3.50 30.72 7.97
N PHE A 265 -4.00 31.93 8.22
CA PHE A 265 -3.63 33.11 7.48
C PHE A 265 -3.56 34.33 8.41
N VAL A 266 -2.45 35.07 8.34
CA VAL A 266 -2.23 36.35 9.00
C VAL A 266 -1.86 37.36 7.91
N GLY A 267 -2.82 38.14 7.46
CA GLY A 267 -2.63 39.11 6.37
C GLY A 267 -3.93 39.81 5.95
N ASP A 268 -3.86 40.59 4.86
CA ASP A 268 -5.02 41.29 4.31
C ASP A 268 -5.99 40.31 3.63
N ARG A 269 -7.16 40.11 4.26
CA ARG A 269 -8.24 39.26 3.75
C ARG A 269 -8.76 39.74 2.39
N ALA A 270 -8.69 41.03 2.08
CA ALA A 270 -9.18 41.55 0.80
C ALA A 270 -8.41 40.97 -0.40
N VAL A 271 -7.17 40.48 -0.19
CA VAL A 271 -6.43 39.75 -1.24
C VAL A 271 -7.10 38.43 -1.60
N LEU A 272 -7.60 37.68 -0.60
CA LEU A 272 -8.27 36.41 -0.81
C LEU A 272 -9.64 36.60 -1.47
N GLU A 273 -10.36 37.64 -1.06
CA GLU A 273 -11.65 38.02 -1.65
C GLU A 273 -11.51 38.39 -3.12
N ARG A 274 -10.53 39.24 -3.46
CA ARG A 274 -10.24 39.57 -4.87
C ARG A 274 -9.89 38.35 -5.71
N CYS A 275 -9.13 37.41 -5.16
CA CYS A 275 -8.79 36.16 -5.85
C CYS A 275 -10.05 35.35 -6.20
N TRP A 276 -10.94 35.18 -5.21
CA TRP A 276 -12.20 34.48 -5.39
C TRP A 276 -13.12 35.18 -6.40
N GLU A 277 -13.30 36.50 -6.25
CA GLU A 277 -14.16 37.32 -7.11
C GLU A 277 -13.67 37.30 -8.55
N THR A 278 -12.36 37.44 -8.77
CA THR A 278 -11.76 37.40 -10.13
C THR A 278 -12.07 36.06 -10.80
N PHE A 279 -11.85 34.94 -10.11
CA PHE A 279 -12.15 33.62 -10.66
C PHE A 279 -13.65 33.40 -10.88
N ALA A 280 -14.50 33.91 -9.98
CA ALA A 280 -15.95 33.83 -10.12
C ALA A 280 -16.44 34.62 -11.34
N GLU A 281 -15.90 35.82 -11.58
CA GLU A 281 -16.18 36.63 -12.77
C GLU A 281 -15.73 35.95 -14.07
N GLU A 282 -14.57 35.29 -14.07
CA GLU A 282 -14.11 34.50 -15.22
C GLU A 282 -15.04 33.31 -15.50
N CYS A 283 -15.36 32.52 -14.48
CA CYS A 283 -16.28 31.38 -14.60
C CYS A 283 -17.64 31.79 -15.15
N ALA A 284 -18.15 32.97 -14.74
CA ALA A 284 -19.44 33.48 -15.19
C ALA A 284 -19.47 33.78 -16.70
N ARG A 285 -18.32 33.93 -17.36
CA ARG A 285 -18.23 34.21 -18.80
C ARG A 285 -18.20 32.94 -19.66
N TRP A 286 -17.88 31.76 -19.10
CA TRP A 286 -17.72 30.52 -19.87
C TRP A 286 -18.98 29.98 -20.57
N PRO A 287 -20.21 30.14 -20.05
CA PRO A 287 -21.42 29.64 -20.72
C PRO A 287 -21.78 30.35 -22.04
N TYR A 288 -21.05 31.41 -22.40
CA TYR A 288 -21.31 32.23 -23.58
C TYR A 288 -20.28 31.92 -24.67
N ILE A 289 -20.43 30.75 -25.30
CA ILE A 289 -19.78 30.44 -26.58
C ILE A 289 -20.84 30.64 -27.68
N GLU A 290 -20.52 31.46 -28.68
CA GLU A 290 -21.43 31.68 -29.80
C GLU A 290 -21.38 30.49 -30.77
N ASN A 291 -22.49 30.22 -31.48
CA ASN A 291 -22.57 29.06 -32.36
C ASN A 291 -21.59 29.11 -33.55
N ASP A 292 -21.09 30.29 -33.91
CA ASP A 292 -20.07 30.51 -34.94
C ASP A 292 -18.64 30.25 -34.45
N GLU A 293 -18.44 30.00 -33.15
CA GLU A 293 -17.17 29.58 -32.54
C GLU A 293 -17.03 28.04 -32.39
N LEU A 294 -18.02 27.26 -32.84
CA LEU A 294 -18.00 25.78 -32.93
C LEU A 294 -17.42 25.28 -34.26
#